data_AF-A0A962P6V8-F1
#
_entry.id   AF-A0A962P6V8-F1
#
_cell.length_a   1.000
_cell.length_b   1.000
_cell.length_c   1.000
_cell.angle_alpha   90.00
_cell.angle_beta   90.00
_cell.angle_gamma   90.00
#
_symmetry.space_group_name_H-M   'P 1'
#
loop_
_entity.id
_entity.type
_entity.pdbx_description
1 polymer ?
#
loop_
_entity_poly.entity_id
_entity_poly.type
_entity_poly.pdbx_seq_one_letter_code
_entity_poly.pdbx_strand_id
1 'polypeptide(L)'
;MKRQVGVLALWVGVLLSSVAVIYTSHLCRQLYADLSLLEREKNSLQVEWGRYLLEQSSWASLSRVEQVAVTKLNMQVPEPDDIVMVQR
;
A
#
# COMPACT_ATOMS: atom_id res chain seq x y z
N MET A 1 2.33 -34.04 -53.56
CA MET A 1 1.22 -33.80 -52.60
C MET A 1 1.67 -33.74 -51.13
N LYS A 2 2.42 -34.72 -50.59
CA LYS A 2 2.81 -34.74 -49.15
C LYS A 2 3.48 -33.44 -48.64
N ARG A 3 4.34 -32.82 -49.45
CA ARG A 3 5.01 -31.54 -49.09
C ARG A 3 4.07 -30.34 -49.01
N GLN A 4 3.03 -30.31 -49.86
CA GLN A 4 2.01 -29.24 -49.85
C GLN A 4 1.13 -29.32 -48.59
N VAL A 5 0.76 -30.54 -48.17
CA VAL A 5 -0.02 -30.77 -46.94
C VAL A 5 0.75 -30.31 -45.70
N GLY A 6 2.06 -30.58 -45.63
CA GLY A 6 2.90 -30.12 -44.52
C GLY A 6 2.97 -28.59 -44.41
N VAL A 7 3.10 -27.90 -45.55
CA VAL A 7 3.10 -26.41 -45.57
C VAL A 7 1.75 -25.85 -45.12
N LEU A 8 0.64 -26.45 -45.57
CA LEU A 8 -0.69 -26.00 -45.19
C LEU A 8 -0.98 -26.21 -43.70
N ALA A 9 -0.52 -27.32 -43.13
CA ALA A 9 -0.61 -27.58 -41.69
C ALA A 9 0.19 -26.56 -40.86
N LEU A 10 1.41 -26.22 -41.29
CA LEU A 10 2.21 -25.18 -40.63
C LEU A 10 1.53 -23.80 -40.71
N TRP A 11 0.93 -23.48 -41.86
CA TRP A 11 0.21 -22.22 -42.05
C TRP A 11 -0.97 -22.09 -41.08
N VAL A 12 -1.77 -23.16 -40.95
CA VAL A 12 -2.86 -23.23 -39.97
C VAL A 12 -2.33 -23.15 -38.53
N GLY A 13 -1.22 -23.81 -38.23
CA GLY A 13 -0.58 -23.73 -36.91
C GLY A 13 -0.16 -22.30 -36.53
N VAL A 14 0.41 -21.55 -37.48
CA VAL A 14 0.79 -20.14 -37.26
C VAL A 14 -0.44 -19.26 -37.04
N LEU A 15 -1.51 -19.47 -37.81
CA LEU A 15 -2.77 -18.73 -37.62
C LEU A 15 -3.42 -19.02 -36.26
N LEU A 16 -3.44 -20.28 -35.83
CA LEU A 16 -3.95 -20.64 -34.51
C LEU A 16 -3.12 -19.99 -33.40
N SER A 17 -1.79 -20.00 -33.55
CA SER A 17 -0.88 -19.34 -32.61
C SER A 17 -1.14 -17.84 -32.53
N SER A 18 -1.29 -17.15 -33.67
CA SER A 18 -1.53 -15.71 -33.68
C SER A 18 -2.85 -15.34 -33.00
N VAL A 19 -3.92 -16.08 -33.25
CA VAL A 19 -5.21 -15.87 -32.57
C VAL A 19 -5.10 -16.14 -31.07
N ALA A 20 -4.40 -17.20 -30.66
CA ALA A 20 -4.20 -17.51 -29.25
C ALA A 20 -3.41 -16.41 -28.52
N VAL A 21 -2.38 -15.84 -29.15
CA VAL A 21 -1.61 -14.72 -28.58
C VAL A 21 -2.47 -13.47 -28.45
N ILE A 22 -3.29 -13.14 -29.45
CA ILE A 22 -4.19 -11.99 -29.37
C ILE A 22 -5.21 -12.17 -28.24
N TYR A 23 -5.79 -13.36 -28.13
CA TYR A 23 -6.77 -13.68 -27.10
C TYR A 23 -6.17 -13.59 -25.69
N THR A 24 -5.00 -14.17 -25.48
CA THR A 24 -4.29 -14.08 -24.18
C THR A 24 -3.91 -12.64 -23.84
N SER A 25 -3.46 -11.83 -24.82
CA SER A 25 -3.20 -10.40 -24.59
C SER A 25 -4.48 -9.65 -24.20
N HIS A 26 -5.61 -9.95 -24.82
CA HIS A 26 -6.88 -9.32 -24.48
C HIS A 26 -7.32 -9.67 -23.05
N LEU A 27 -7.29 -10.95 -22.69
CA LEU A 27 -7.61 -11.40 -21.33
C LEU A 27 -6.67 -10.75 -20.30
N CYS A 28 -5.37 -10.73 -20.60
CA CYS A 28 -4.36 -10.10 -19.77
C CYS A 28 -4.73 -8.63 -19.50
N ARG A 29 -5.07 -7.85 -20.53
CA ARG A 29 -5.49 -6.45 -20.37
C ARG A 29 -6.74 -6.30 -19.49
N GLN A 30 -7.72 -7.20 -19.61
CA GLN A 30 -8.93 -7.16 -18.77
C GLN A 30 -8.57 -7.44 -17.30
N LEU A 31 -7.84 -8.53 -17.02
CA LEU A 31 -7.43 -8.87 -15.66
C LEU A 31 -6.58 -7.77 -15.02
N TYR A 32 -5.68 -7.14 -15.79
CA TYR A 32 -4.89 -6.01 -15.30
C TYR A 32 -5.75 -4.79 -14.99
N ALA A 33 -6.81 -4.53 -15.76
CA ALA A 33 -7.73 -3.42 -15.49
C ALA A 33 -8.45 -3.64 -14.15
N ASP A 34 -8.96 -4.86 -13.92
CA ASP A 34 -9.65 -5.21 -12.67
C ASP A 34 -8.70 -5.12 -11.47
N LEU A 35 -7.48 -5.65 -11.61
CA LEU A 35 -6.45 -5.55 -10.58
C LEU A 35 -6.11 -4.09 -10.27
N SER A 36 -5.98 -3.26 -11.31
CA SER A 36 -5.68 -1.83 -11.15
C SER A 36 -6.79 -1.08 -10.41
N LEU A 37 -8.06 -1.47 -10.58
CA LEU A 37 -9.17 -0.89 -9.83
C LEU A 37 -9.09 -1.25 -8.35
N LEU A 38 -8.85 -2.53 -8.05
CA LEU A 38 -8.75 -3.01 -6.67
C LEU A 38 -7.54 -2.42 -5.93
N GLU A 39 -6.42 -2.23 -6.61
CA GLU A 39 -5.24 -1.56 -6.06
C GLU A 39 -5.51 -0.08 -5.74
N ARG A 40 -6.27 0.62 -6.59
CA ARG A 40 -6.66 2.01 -6.32
C ARG A 40 -7.55 2.12 -5.09
N GLU A 41 -8.51 1.21 -4.94
CA GLU A 41 -9.36 1.13 -3.76
C GLU A 41 -8.52 0.89 -2.50
N LYS A 42 -7.64 -0.12 -2.52
CA LYS A 42 -6.69 -0.40 -1.43
C LYS A 42 -5.86 0.83 -1.07
N ASN A 43 -5.34 1.55 -2.07
CA ASN A 43 -4.52 2.74 -1.83
C ASN A 43 -5.33 3.86 -1.18
N SER A 44 -6.58 4.07 -1.60
CA SER A 44 -7.46 5.08 -0.99
C SER A 44 -7.74 4.77 0.49
N LEU A 45 -8.05 3.51 0.81
CA LEU A 45 -8.22 3.04 2.18
C LEU A 45 -6.95 3.21 3.01
N GLN A 46 -5.77 2.96 2.43
CA GLN A 46 -4.50 3.13 3.12
C GLN A 46 -4.21 4.61 3.45
N VAL A 47 -4.56 5.53 2.56
CA VAL A 47 -4.48 6.98 2.82
C VAL A 47 -5.41 7.38 3.95
N GLU A 48 -6.65 6.91 3.93
CA GLU A 48 -7.62 7.18 4.99
C GLU A 48 -7.18 6.62 6.34
N TRP A 49 -6.68 5.38 6.36
CA TRP A 49 -6.09 4.79 7.55
C TRP A 49 -4.91 5.60 8.08
N GLY A 50 -4.03 6.09 7.20
CA GLY A 50 -2.94 7.00 7.57
C GLY A 50 -3.45 8.30 8.20
N ARG A 51 -4.52 8.88 7.66
CA ARG A 51 -5.19 10.05 8.25
C ARG A 51 -5.70 9.76 9.66
N TYR A 52 -6.40 8.64 9.85
CA TYR A 52 -6.88 8.23 11.18
C TYR A 52 -5.74 7.96 12.15
N LEU A 53 -4.63 7.39 11.69
CA LEU A 53 -3.46 7.14 12.54
C LEU A 53 -2.81 8.46 12.99
N LEU A 54 -2.74 9.45 12.09
CA LEU A 54 -2.27 10.79 12.43
C LEU A 54 -3.21 11.47 13.43
N GLU A 55 -4.52 11.39 13.20
CA GLU A 55 -5.52 11.85 14.16
C GLU A 55 -5.29 11.18 15.53
N GLN A 56 -5.21 9.86 15.61
CA GLN A 56 -4.95 9.13 16.87
C GLN A 56 -3.63 9.54 17.53
N SER A 57 -2.55 9.71 16.74
CA SER A 57 -1.26 10.13 17.26
C SER A 57 -1.30 11.55 17.85
N SER A 58 -2.19 12.43 17.35
CA SER A 58 -2.42 13.74 17.96
C SER A 58 -3.04 13.63 19.36
N TRP A 59 -3.97 12.67 19.57
CA TRP A 59 -4.56 12.37 20.88
C TRP A 59 -3.59 11.63 21.82
N ALA A 60 -2.62 10.91 21.27
CA ALA A 60 -1.54 10.25 21.99
C ALA A 60 -0.28 11.13 22.12
N SER A 61 -0.32 12.37 21.64
CA SER A 61 0.84 13.25 21.64
C SER A 61 1.27 13.55 23.08
N LEU A 62 2.59 13.61 23.29
CA LEU A 62 3.21 13.93 24.58
C LEU A 62 2.62 15.20 25.20
N SER A 63 2.17 16.15 24.37
CA SER A 63 1.47 17.37 24.77
C SER A 63 0.21 17.08 25.61
N ARG A 64 -0.59 16.06 25.27
CA ARG A 64 -1.75 15.69 26.08
C ARG A 64 -1.36 15.08 27.43
N VAL A 65 -0.31 14.27 27.44
CA VAL A 65 0.24 13.68 28.66
C VAL A 65 0.78 14.78 29.59
N GLU A 66 1.54 15.73 29.04
CA GLU A 66 2.07 16.89 29.74
C GLU A 66 0.94 17.79 30.28
N GLN A 67 -0.09 18.05 29.48
CA GLN A 67 -1.25 18.83 29.92
C GLN A 67 -2.01 18.13 31.06
N VAL A 68 -2.18 16.80 31.00
CA VAL A 68 -2.78 16.04 32.11
C VAL A 68 -1.86 16.03 33.34
N ALA A 69 -0.54 15.94 33.18
CA ALA A 69 0.41 15.98 34.28
C ALA A 69 0.38 17.33 35.01
N VAL A 70 0.35 18.44 34.28
CA VAL A 70 0.23 19.78 34.87
C VAL A 70 -1.15 19.97 35.49
N THR A 71 -2.24 19.62 34.80
CA THR A 71 -3.59 20.00 35.23
C THR A 71 -4.20 19.06 36.28
N LYS A 72 -3.94 17.74 36.20
CA LYS A 72 -4.50 16.74 37.12
C LYS A 72 -3.53 16.30 38.21
N LEU A 73 -2.22 16.26 37.91
CA LEU A 73 -1.19 15.81 38.86
C LEU A 73 -0.43 16.98 39.49
N ASN A 74 -0.72 18.22 39.08
CA ASN A 74 -0.06 19.44 39.55
C ASN A 74 1.48 19.38 39.40
N MET A 75 1.96 18.63 38.40
CA MET A 75 3.38 18.51 38.10
C MET A 75 3.89 19.84 37.54
N GLN A 76 5.06 20.26 38.00
CA GLN A 76 5.74 21.49 37.60
C GLN A 76 7.15 21.13 37.14
N VAL A 77 7.69 21.90 36.19
CA VAL A 77 9.08 21.72 35.77
C VAL A 77 9.98 22.21 36.90
N PRO A 78 10.87 21.38 37.46
CA PRO A 78 11.75 21.77 38.55
C PRO A 78 12.71 22.88 38.10
N GLU A 79 12.99 23.82 39.00
CA GLU A 79 13.99 24.86 38.75
C GLU A 79 15.41 24.27 38.80
N PRO A 80 16.41 24.93 38.20
CA PRO A 80 17.79 24.43 38.18
C PRO A 80 18.34 24.09 39.57
N ASP A 81 17.88 24.80 40.60
CA ASP A 81 18.29 24.62 41.99
C ASP A 81 17.68 23.38 42.67
N ASP A 82 16.62 22.80 42.10
CA ASP A 82 15.97 21.57 42.60
C ASP A 82 16.58 20.29 41.99
N ILE A 83 17.55 20.42 41.08
CA ILE A 83 18.13 19.29 40.35
C ILE A 83 19.36 18.75 41.10
N VAL A 84 19.19 17.61 41.78
CA VAL A 84 20.29 16.91 42.46
C VAL A 84 20.87 15.82 41.55
N MET A 85 22.12 15.98 41.11
CA MET A 85 22.83 14.93 40.36
C MET A 85 23.36 13.85 41.31
N VAL A 86 22.81 12.64 41.20
CA VAL A 86 23.30 11.47 41.92
C VAL A 86 24.44 10.84 41.13
N GLN A 87 25.67 10.98 41.64
CA GLN A 87 26.86 10.32 41.08
C GLN A 87 26.90 8.86 41.60
N ARG A 88 27.08 7.90 40.70
CA ARG A 88 27.19 6.46 41.03
C ARG A 88 28.47 6.15 41.78
#